data_AF-A0A3P7FQ45-F1
#
_entry.id   AF-A0A3P7FQ45-F1
#
_cell.length_a   1.000
_cell.length_b   1.000
_cell.length_c   1.000
_cell.angle_alpha   90.00
_cell.angle_beta   90.00
_cell.angle_gamma   90.00
#
_symmetry.space_group_name_H-M   'P 1'
#
loop_
_entity.id
_entity.type
_entity.pdbx_description
1 polymer ?
#
loop_
_entity_poly.entity_id
_entity_poly.type
_entity_poly.pdbx_seq_one_letter_code
_entity_poly.pdbx_strand_id
1 'polypeptide(L)'
;MRFEEPAATNRWDYPLFKVEIGTGSGTHWRYDSSFEQCFCLLGLNEKNLPLEDIYLWLFEGRSLSANESTESASLMPTDFLHVLDHVTKEVVTSVMQQQRTALPGDAFIVPNCILDDDKVLFTRQRSFAELSGLRRQFITYMKLHPSNDMSKFASLFINYLNANP
;
A
#
# COMPACT_ATOMS: atom_id res chain seq x y z
N MET A 1 3.48 19.93 -32.57
CA MET A 1 3.27 18.47 -32.69
C MET A 1 2.85 18.17 -34.11
N ARG A 2 3.46 17.18 -34.78
CA ARG A 2 2.89 16.60 -35.99
C ARG A 2 1.71 15.74 -35.57
N PHE A 3 0.54 15.96 -36.17
CA PHE A 3 -0.55 15.01 -36.07
C PHE A 3 -0.20 13.81 -36.94
N GLU A 4 -0.41 12.60 -36.42
CA GLU A 4 -0.21 11.34 -37.12
C GLU A 4 -1.53 10.58 -36.99
N GLU A 5 -2.12 10.17 -38.11
CA GLU A 5 -3.40 9.50 -38.11
C GLU A 5 -3.24 8.08 -37.54
N PRO A 6 -4.10 7.63 -36.60
CA PRO A 6 -3.93 6.34 -35.93
C PRO A 6 -3.92 5.18 -36.93
N ALA A 7 -2.85 4.38 -36.93
CA ALA A 7 -2.74 3.21 -37.81
C ALA A 7 -3.49 2.02 -37.19
N ALA A 8 -4.54 1.53 -37.85
CA ALA A 8 -5.38 0.43 -37.33
C ALA A 8 -4.62 -0.88 -37.04
N THR A 9 -3.41 -1.06 -37.56
CA THR A 9 -2.53 -2.20 -37.26
C THR A 9 -1.91 -2.13 -35.87
N ASN A 10 -1.73 -0.93 -35.33
CA ASN A 10 -1.21 -0.75 -33.97
C ASN A 10 -2.37 -0.88 -32.99
N ARG A 11 -2.33 -1.93 -32.17
CA ARG A 11 -3.34 -2.18 -31.12
C ARG A 11 -3.59 -0.98 -30.20
N TRP A 12 -2.57 -0.16 -29.96
CA TRP A 12 -2.63 1.03 -29.10
C TRP A 12 -3.27 2.24 -29.77
N ASP A 13 -3.34 2.25 -31.10
CA ASP A 13 -3.90 3.35 -31.90
C ASP A 13 -5.39 3.13 -32.20
N TYR A 14 -5.93 1.94 -31.91
CA TYR A 14 -7.35 1.66 -32.08
C TYR A 14 -8.15 2.10 -30.85
N PRO A 15 -9.16 2.98 -30.98
CA PRO A 15 -9.94 3.45 -29.85
C PRO A 15 -10.80 2.31 -29.28
N LEU A 16 -10.86 2.20 -27.94
CA LEU A 16 -11.70 1.21 -27.24
C LEU A 16 -13.18 1.30 -27.64
N PHE A 17 -13.66 2.50 -27.98
CA PHE A 17 -15.00 2.76 -28.48
C PHE A 17 -14.99 4.01 -29.37
N LYS A 18 -15.92 4.08 -30.33
CA LYS A 18 -16.10 5.21 -31.24
C LYS A 18 -17.37 5.97 -30.86
N VAL A 19 -17.24 7.27 -30.60
CA VAL A 19 -18.38 8.16 -30.35
C VAL A 19 -18.88 8.68 -31.70
N GLU A 20 -20.06 8.22 -32.13
CA GLU A 20 -20.74 8.72 -33.33
C GLU A 20 -21.45 10.05 -32.98
N ILE A 21 -20.85 11.19 -33.34
CA ILE A 21 -21.48 12.50 -33.17
C ILE A 21 -22.43 12.70 -34.37
N GLY A 22 -23.73 12.47 -34.16
CA GLY A 22 -24.73 12.66 -35.21
C GLY A 22 -24.87 14.14 -35.60
N THR A 23 -24.36 14.53 -36.77
CA THR A 23 -24.67 15.82 -37.40
C THR A 23 -25.86 15.64 -38.36
N GLY A 24 -27.06 16.00 -37.91
CA GLY A 24 -28.20 16.24 -38.80
C GLY A 24 -29.39 15.28 -38.68
N SER A 25 -30.54 15.87 -38.32
CA SER A 25 -31.94 15.54 -38.65
C SER A 25 -32.47 14.09 -38.67
N GLY A 26 -31.76 13.11 -38.15
CA GLY A 26 -32.23 11.73 -37.98
C GLY A 26 -32.25 11.34 -36.51
N THR A 27 -33.41 11.46 -35.85
CA THR A 27 -33.65 10.95 -34.50
C THR A 27 -33.59 9.43 -34.49
N HIS A 28 -32.40 8.85 -34.39
CA HIS A 28 -32.25 7.48 -33.93
C HIS A 28 -30.99 7.35 -33.08
N TRP A 29 -31.00 8.05 -31.94
CA TRP A 29 -30.42 7.44 -30.74
C TRP A 29 -31.03 6.04 -30.69
N ARG A 30 -30.20 5.00 -30.80
CA ARG A 30 -30.65 3.67 -30.38
C ARG A 30 -30.94 3.81 -28.89
N TYR A 31 -32.17 4.18 -28.56
CA TYR A 31 -32.75 3.76 -27.31
C TYR A 31 -32.96 2.27 -27.46
N ASP A 32 -31.88 1.53 -27.25
CA ASP A 32 -32.05 0.14 -26.92
C ASP A 32 -32.71 0.15 -25.53
N SER A 33 -33.85 -0.49 -25.41
CA SER A 33 -34.50 -0.73 -24.12
C SER A 33 -33.57 -1.49 -23.15
N SER A 34 -32.45 -2.05 -23.64
CA SER A 34 -31.35 -2.52 -22.80
C SER A 34 -30.65 -1.42 -21.97
N PHE A 35 -30.79 -0.14 -22.32
CA PHE A 35 -30.17 0.96 -21.57
C PHE A 35 -30.98 1.33 -20.32
N GLU A 36 -32.31 1.25 -20.37
CA GLU A 36 -33.16 1.35 -19.16
C GLU A 36 -32.88 0.19 -18.18
N GLN A 37 -32.49 -0.98 -18.70
CA GLN A 37 -32.01 -2.08 -17.85
C GLN A 37 -30.75 -1.72 -17.04
N CYS A 38 -29.92 -0.79 -17.54
CA CYS A 38 -28.71 -0.37 -16.84
C CYS A 38 -29.03 0.46 -15.59
N PHE A 39 -30.05 1.33 -15.64
CA PHE A 39 -30.48 2.10 -14.46
C PHE A 39 -31.03 1.20 -13.35
N CYS A 40 -31.79 0.17 -13.72
CA CYS A 40 -32.24 -0.86 -12.79
C CYS A 40 -31.08 -1.66 -12.19
N LEU A 41 -30.06 -2.02 -13.00
CA LEU A 41 -28.89 -2.77 -12.53
C LEU A 41 -28.05 -1.97 -11.52
N LEU A 42 -27.99 -0.65 -11.70
CA LEU A 42 -27.29 0.27 -10.80
C LEU A 42 -28.13 0.68 -9.58
N GLY A 43 -29.38 0.24 -9.48
CA GLY A 43 -30.29 0.61 -8.38
C GLY A 43 -30.59 2.11 -8.30
N LEU A 44 -30.38 2.85 -9.40
CA LEU A 44 -30.60 4.28 -9.44
C LEU A 44 -32.09 4.54 -9.65
N ASN A 45 -32.76 5.05 -8.61
CA ASN A 45 -34.11 5.55 -8.74
C ASN A 45 -34.05 6.89 -9.50
N GLU A 46 -34.58 6.92 -10.73
CA GLU A 46 -34.59 8.11 -11.59
C GLU A 46 -35.10 9.36 -10.87
N LYS A 47 -36.06 9.18 -9.94
CA LYS A 47 -36.69 10.28 -9.19
C LYS A 47 -35.78 10.94 -8.15
N ASN A 48 -34.69 10.28 -7.77
CA ASN A 48 -33.77 10.73 -6.72
C ASN A 48 -32.32 10.86 -7.22
N LEU A 49 -32.13 11.13 -8.52
CA LEU A 49 -30.80 11.42 -9.03
C LEU A 49 -30.35 12.80 -8.53
N PRO A 50 -29.15 12.94 -7.96
CA PRO A 50 -28.62 14.22 -7.50
C PRO A 50 -28.11 15.04 -8.70
N LEU A 51 -29.01 15.37 -9.62
CA LEU A 51 -28.71 16.07 -10.88
C LEU A 51 -28.11 17.45 -10.61
N GLU A 52 -28.66 18.15 -9.62
CA GLU A 52 -28.16 19.46 -9.20
C GLU A 52 -26.71 19.35 -8.73
N ASP A 53 -26.39 18.39 -7.86
CA ASP A 53 -25.02 18.18 -7.42
C ASP A 53 -24.11 17.87 -8.61
N ILE A 54 -24.52 16.98 -9.51
CA ILE A 54 -23.72 16.65 -10.71
C ILE A 54 -23.45 17.90 -11.54
N TYR A 55 -24.44 18.77 -11.73
CA TYR A 55 -24.27 20.05 -12.41
C TYR A 55 -23.26 20.95 -11.68
N LEU A 56 -23.39 21.09 -10.36
CA LEU A 56 -22.45 21.84 -9.52
C LEU A 56 -21.01 21.27 -9.62
N TRP A 57 -20.88 19.93 -9.63
CA TRP A 57 -19.61 19.22 -9.75
C TRP A 57 -18.95 19.42 -11.12
N LEU A 58 -19.72 19.44 -12.20
CA LEU A 58 -19.21 19.54 -13.57
C LEU A 58 -18.95 20.98 -14.01
N PHE A 59 -19.82 21.93 -13.64
CA PHE A 59 -19.85 23.27 -14.22
C PHE A 59 -19.51 24.38 -13.23
N GLU A 60 -19.96 24.27 -11.98
CA GLU A 60 -19.72 25.33 -10.98
C GLU A 60 -18.40 25.16 -10.23
N GLY A 61 -17.82 23.95 -10.27
CA GLY A 61 -16.46 23.69 -9.80
C GLY A 61 -16.31 23.83 -8.28
N ARG A 62 -16.66 22.78 -7.53
CA ARG A 62 -16.01 22.59 -6.22
C ARG A 62 -14.54 22.28 -6.48
N SER A 63 -13.62 22.99 -5.80
CA SER A 63 -12.21 22.61 -5.81
C SER A 63 -12.12 21.14 -5.42
N LEU A 64 -11.64 20.28 -6.34
CA LEU A 64 -11.35 18.89 -6.02
C LEU A 64 -10.38 18.92 -4.84
N SER A 65 -10.81 18.47 -3.65
CA SER A 65 -9.85 18.15 -2.61
C SER A 65 -8.90 17.10 -3.20
N ALA A 66 -7.60 17.19 -2.90
CA ALA A 66 -6.66 16.16 -3.31
C ALA A 66 -7.25 14.80 -2.96
N ASN A 67 -7.41 13.93 -3.96
CA ASN A 67 -7.84 12.57 -3.72
C ASN A 67 -6.63 11.78 -3.17
N GLU A 68 -6.87 10.64 -2.53
CA GLU A 68 -5.80 9.73 -2.07
C GLU A 68 -4.80 9.35 -3.19
N SER A 69 -5.23 9.43 -4.47
CA SER A 69 -4.36 9.18 -5.63
C SER A 69 -3.42 10.35 -5.96
N THR A 70 -3.67 11.56 -5.44
CA THR A 70 -2.89 12.80 -5.68
C THR A 70 -2.30 13.38 -4.40
N GLU A 71 -2.80 13.00 -3.23
CA GLU A 71 -2.18 13.35 -1.96
C GLU A 71 -0.80 12.68 -1.88
N SER A 72 0.26 13.49 -1.77
CA SER A 72 1.61 12.97 -1.59
C SER A 72 1.71 12.39 -0.17
N ALA A 73 1.33 11.12 -0.01
CA ALA A 73 1.44 10.45 1.27
C ALA A 73 2.92 10.37 1.69
N SER A 74 3.35 11.25 2.60
CA SER A 74 4.45 10.92 3.50
C SER A 74 3.83 10.30 4.74
N LEU A 75 3.26 9.11 4.59
CA LEU A 75 2.58 8.36 5.67
C LEU A 75 3.53 8.02 6.84
N MET A 76 4.83 8.16 6.62
CA MET A 76 5.90 7.82 7.55
C MET A 76 6.66 9.07 8.02
N PRO A 77 7.02 9.14 9.31
CA PRO A 77 8.06 10.06 9.77
C PRO A 77 9.33 9.92 8.92
N THR A 78 10.02 11.02 8.62
CA THR A 78 11.24 11.04 7.79
C THR A 78 12.30 10.03 8.27
N ASP A 79 12.40 9.85 9.59
CA ASP A 79 13.39 8.97 10.20
C ASP A 79 12.91 7.53 10.44
N PHE A 80 11.65 7.19 10.12
CA PHE A 80 11.06 5.88 10.44
C PHE A 80 11.92 4.71 9.95
N LEU A 81 12.24 4.71 8.65
CA LEU A 81 12.98 3.59 8.04
C LEU A 81 14.42 3.52 8.53
N HIS A 82 15.01 4.69 8.82
CA HIS A 82 16.37 4.79 9.34
C HIS A 82 16.46 4.21 10.76
N VAL A 83 15.56 4.65 11.65
CA VAL A 83 15.48 4.15 13.03
C VAL A 83 15.16 2.65 13.02
N LEU A 84 14.25 2.20 12.15
CA LEU A 84 13.91 0.78 12.01
C LEU A 84 15.10 -0.09 11.58
N ASP A 85 15.85 0.30 10.53
CA ASP A 85 17.03 -0.48 10.11
C ASP A 85 18.14 -0.45 11.17
N HIS A 86 18.35 0.69 11.84
CA HIS A 86 19.32 0.81 12.92
C HIS A 86 19.00 -0.13 14.08
N VAL A 87 17.80 -0.03 14.64
CA VAL A 87 17.37 -0.83 15.80
C VAL A 87 17.44 -2.33 15.48
N THR A 88 16.89 -2.75 14.33
CA THR A 88 16.92 -4.17 13.97
C THR A 88 18.33 -4.69 13.70
N LYS A 89 19.23 -3.87 13.14
CA LYS A 89 20.64 -4.21 12.98
C LYS A 89 21.33 -4.40 14.33
N GLU A 90 21.10 -3.51 15.29
CA GLU A 90 21.64 -3.64 16.65
C GLU A 90 21.19 -4.93 17.32
N VAL A 91 19.89 -5.26 17.21
CA VAL A 91 19.35 -6.54 17.70
C VAL A 91 20.08 -7.72 17.08
N VAL A 92 20.22 -7.76 15.74
CA VAL A 92 20.94 -8.84 15.04
C VAL A 92 22.39 -8.94 15.51
N THR A 93 23.09 -7.82 15.67
CA THR A 93 24.49 -7.83 16.14
C THR A 93 24.62 -8.34 17.57
N SER A 94 23.70 -7.96 18.46
CA SER A 94 23.66 -8.42 19.85
C SER A 94 23.39 -9.93 19.91
N VAL A 95 22.41 -10.42 19.14
CA VAL A 95 22.12 -11.86 19.04
C VAL A 95 23.35 -12.62 18.54
N MET A 96 23.99 -12.16 17.45
CA MET A 96 25.19 -12.80 16.90
C MET A 96 26.36 -12.86 17.90
N GLN A 97 26.48 -11.89 18.80
CA GLN A 97 27.52 -11.87 19.83
C GLN A 97 27.20 -12.85 20.96
N GLN A 98 25.96 -12.85 21.46
CA GLN A 98 25.52 -13.72 22.55
C GLN A 98 25.51 -15.20 22.13
N GLN A 99 25.16 -15.49 20.88
CA GLN A 99 25.17 -16.86 20.32
C GLN A 99 26.53 -17.56 20.38
N ARG A 100 27.64 -16.82 20.54
CA ARG A 100 28.99 -17.39 20.62
C ARG A 100 29.25 -18.11 21.93
N THR A 101 28.59 -17.71 23.02
CA THR A 101 28.81 -18.23 24.38
C THR A 101 27.57 -18.89 24.98
N ALA A 102 26.46 -18.90 24.25
CA ALA A 102 25.16 -19.33 24.73
C ALA A 102 24.91 -20.84 24.57
N LEU A 103 24.06 -21.36 25.44
CA LEU A 103 23.54 -22.73 25.41
C LEU A 103 22.06 -22.72 25.02
N PRO A 104 21.58 -23.73 24.26
CA PRO A 104 20.17 -23.86 23.94
C PRO A 104 19.29 -23.80 25.20
N GLY A 105 18.30 -22.89 25.20
CA GLY A 105 17.45 -22.58 26.36
C GLY A 105 17.76 -21.22 27.01
N ASP A 106 18.92 -20.63 26.69
CA ASP A 106 19.26 -19.28 27.15
C ASP A 106 18.32 -18.22 26.56
N ALA A 107 18.24 -17.09 27.26
CA ALA A 107 17.46 -15.93 26.84
C ALA A 107 18.40 -14.73 26.67
N PHE A 108 18.41 -14.13 25.49
CA PHE A 108 19.26 -12.98 25.19
C PHE A 108 18.60 -11.67 25.58
N ILE A 109 19.36 -10.84 26.28
CA ILE A 109 18.98 -9.47 26.62
C ILE A 109 19.44 -8.58 25.47
N VAL A 110 18.52 -7.85 24.86
CA VAL A 110 18.79 -7.00 23.70
C VAL A 110 18.77 -5.52 24.12
N PRO A 111 19.74 -4.70 23.69
CA PRO A 111 19.72 -3.27 23.95
C PRO A 111 18.52 -2.59 23.26
N ASN A 112 18.07 -1.45 23.81
CA ASN A 112 16.93 -0.64 23.34
C ASN A 112 15.52 -1.21 23.59
N CYS A 113 15.38 -2.23 24.44
CA CYS A 113 14.06 -2.67 24.88
C CYS A 113 13.59 -1.81 26.06
N ILE A 114 12.38 -1.27 26.00
CA ILE A 114 11.75 -0.57 27.13
C ILE A 114 11.18 -1.58 28.13
N LEU A 115 10.70 -2.72 27.64
CA LEU A 115 10.09 -3.76 28.46
C LEU A 115 11.15 -4.78 28.87
N ASP A 116 11.27 -5.03 30.18
CA ASP A 116 12.20 -6.01 30.76
C ASP A 116 11.91 -7.46 30.30
N ASP A 117 10.74 -7.71 29.71
CA ASP A 117 10.28 -9.04 29.30
C ASP A 117 10.62 -9.40 27.85
N ASP A 118 11.15 -8.45 27.06
CA ASP A 118 11.52 -8.69 25.67
C ASP A 118 12.85 -9.44 25.56
N LYS A 119 12.81 -10.77 25.72
CA LYS A 119 13.97 -11.65 25.58
C LYS A 119 13.90 -12.46 24.30
N VAL A 120 15.03 -12.56 23.59
CA VAL A 120 15.13 -13.48 22.44
C VAL A 120 15.43 -14.88 22.96
N LEU A 121 14.56 -15.84 22.67
CA LEU A 121 14.76 -17.22 23.08
C LEU A 121 15.80 -17.87 22.18
N PHE A 122 16.89 -18.35 22.78
CA PHE A 122 17.93 -19.05 22.04
C PHE A 122 17.67 -20.54 21.99
N THR A 123 17.06 -21.00 20.89
CA THR A 123 16.80 -22.43 20.66
C THR A 123 17.93 -23.12 19.90
N ARG A 124 18.49 -22.42 18.90
CA ARG A 124 19.58 -22.91 18.03
C ARG A 124 20.47 -21.77 17.56
N GLN A 125 21.68 -22.11 17.15
CA GLN A 125 22.53 -21.18 16.41
C GLN A 125 21.89 -20.86 15.05
N ARG A 126 21.79 -19.55 14.77
CA ARG A 126 21.28 -19.01 13.52
C ARG A 126 22.44 -18.35 12.78
N SER A 127 22.52 -18.59 11.47
CA SER A 127 23.54 -17.93 10.65
C SER A 127 23.24 -16.43 10.51
N PHE A 128 24.28 -15.65 10.23
CA PHE A 128 24.12 -14.23 9.89
C PHE A 128 23.20 -14.03 8.67
N ALA A 129 23.23 -14.97 7.72
CA ALA A 129 22.38 -14.94 6.53
C ALA A 129 20.90 -15.13 6.89
N GLU A 130 20.58 -16.07 7.77
CA GLU A 130 19.21 -16.28 8.28
C GLU A 130 18.67 -15.04 9.00
N LEU A 131 19.44 -14.50 9.96
CA LEU A 131 19.04 -13.31 10.71
C LEU A 131 18.89 -12.09 9.79
N SER A 132 19.78 -11.94 8.81
CA SER A 132 19.68 -10.90 7.79
C SER A 132 18.44 -11.07 6.91
N GLY A 133 18.05 -12.30 6.58
CA GLY A 133 16.83 -12.63 5.87
C GLY A 133 15.58 -12.20 6.65
N LEU A 134 15.49 -12.64 7.91
CA LEU A 134 14.39 -12.26 8.82
C LEU A 134 14.30 -10.74 9.00
N ARG A 135 15.44 -10.05 9.12
CA ARG A 135 15.47 -8.58 9.20
C ARG A 135 14.83 -7.93 7.97
N ARG A 136 15.20 -8.38 6.75
CA ARG A 136 14.65 -7.83 5.50
C ARG A 136 13.15 -8.08 5.38
N GLN A 137 12.69 -9.28 5.76
CA GLN A 137 11.27 -9.62 5.77
C GLN A 137 10.49 -8.73 6.73
N PHE A 138 11.01 -8.55 7.95
CA PHE A 138 10.41 -7.68 8.95
C PHE A 138 10.36 -6.21 8.49
N ILE A 139 11.44 -5.67 7.94
CA ILE A 139 11.45 -4.29 7.41
C ILE A 139 10.42 -4.14 6.27
N THR A 140 10.28 -5.14 5.41
CA THR A 140 9.29 -5.12 4.33
C THR A 140 7.87 -5.12 4.86
N TYR A 141 7.61 -5.93 5.90
CA TYR A 141 6.33 -5.94 6.60
C TYR A 141 6.01 -4.58 7.24
N MET A 142 6.97 -3.97 7.94
CA MET A 142 6.79 -2.66 8.57
C MET A 142 6.59 -1.52 7.57
N LYS A 143 7.09 -1.63 6.34
CA LYS A 143 6.79 -0.68 5.26
C LYS A 143 5.33 -0.70 4.84
N LEU A 144 4.70 -1.87 4.87
CA LEU A 144 3.27 -2.03 4.58
C LEU A 144 2.39 -1.58 5.75
N HIS A 145 2.93 -1.63 6.97
CA HIS A 145 2.24 -1.25 8.19
C HIS A 145 3.04 -0.21 9.00
N PRO A 146 3.07 1.05 8.53
CA PRO A 146 3.58 2.19 9.29
C PRO A 146 3.13 2.20 10.74
N SER A 147 4.06 2.37 11.67
CA SER A 147 3.75 2.64 13.08
C SER A 147 4.51 3.87 13.57
N ASN A 148 3.83 4.73 14.33
CA ASN A 148 4.45 5.96 14.85
C ASN A 148 5.32 5.70 16.09
N ASP A 149 5.14 4.54 16.75
CA ASP A 149 5.83 4.18 17.98
C ASP A 149 7.21 3.56 17.70
N MET A 150 8.20 4.41 17.42
CA MET A 150 9.58 3.98 17.16
C MET A 150 10.20 3.17 18.30
N SER A 151 9.72 3.41 19.52
CA SER A 151 10.21 2.77 20.73
C SER A 151 9.85 1.29 20.85
N LYS A 152 8.86 0.82 20.06
CA LYS A 152 8.42 -0.59 20.01
C LYS A 152 9.12 -1.41 18.92
N PHE A 153 10.02 -0.82 18.12
CA PHE A 153 10.65 -1.58 17.03
C PHE A 153 11.50 -2.75 17.52
N ALA A 154 12.23 -2.55 18.62
CA ALA A 154 13.03 -3.62 19.23
C ALA A 154 12.14 -4.77 19.69
N SER A 155 11.07 -4.46 20.44
CA SER A 155 10.14 -5.45 20.99
C SER A 155 9.40 -6.22 19.88
N LEU A 156 8.91 -5.53 18.87
CA LEU A 156 8.25 -6.15 17.71
C LEU A 156 9.20 -7.07 16.95
N PHE A 157 10.45 -6.67 16.77
CA PHE A 157 11.44 -7.50 16.08
C PHE A 157 11.85 -8.72 16.91
N ILE A 158 11.97 -8.59 18.24
CA ILE A 158 12.23 -9.71 19.15
C ILE A 158 11.08 -10.72 19.10
N ASN A 159 9.84 -10.24 19.16
CA ASN A 159 8.65 -11.08 19.00
C ASN A 159 8.64 -11.79 17.65
N TYR A 160 9.03 -11.09 16.57
CA TYR A 160 9.17 -11.68 15.26
C TYR A 160 10.27 -12.76 15.20
N LEU A 161 11.42 -12.56 15.85
CA LEU A 161 12.50 -13.55 15.93
C LEU A 161 12.11 -14.78 16.75
N ASN A 162 11.28 -14.61 17.77
CA ASN A 162 10.76 -15.70 18.60
C ASN A 162 9.67 -16.49 17.86
N ALA A 163 8.85 -15.81 17.03
CA ALA A 163 7.85 -16.46 16.17
C ALA A 163 8.45 -17.23 15.00
N ASN A 164 9.70 -16.92 14.62
CA ASN A 164 10.43 -17.56 13.52
C ASN A 164 11.70 -18.27 14.05
N PRO A 165 11.56 -19.49 14.60
CA PRO A 165 12.64 -20.23 15.28
C PRO A 165 13.90 -20.55 14.46
#